data_AF-Q0RVP2-F1
#
_entry.id   AF-Q0RVP2-F1
#
_cell.length_a   1.000
_cell.length_b   1.000
_cell.length_c   1.000
_cell.angle_alpha   90.00
_cell.angle_beta   90.00
_cell.angle_gamma   90.00
#
_symmetry.space_group_name_H-M   'P 1'
#
loop_
_entity.id
_entity.type
_entity.pdbx_description
1 polymer ?
#
loop_
_entity_poly.entity_id
_entity_poly.type
_entity_poly.pdbx_seq_one_letter_code
_entity_poly.pdbx_strand_id
1 'polypeptide(L)'
;MTDLTPPSLAIVATLCNTTSLTINKLAYSPYHEPGHELAAVDRQYAAADVPDPLTSAHKLIRFYLLGAGDNLYAIGKLLNLESPMLISPAVLARATAEYSSRAAFLADTEDSPMLRMSKMAALFSEGFNSYDIHGPNAAPGELALAKSIADWRAANPLLPRSKVPKSYQALVDKLVPSLAPREFPLLHRLVHANAVAISIVTMAAQMNTYTKVMDSWRHGLFASMCGLMSTAQVCVLWDLDKEPLNNCITAYYEAELIYNRYLWDLSQAGGFTPQEPRP
;
A
#
# COMPACT_ATOMS: atom_id res chain seq x y z
N MET A 1 -21.65 15.25 28.28
CA MET A 1 -20.76 14.94 27.15
C MET A 1 -20.56 16.25 26.42
N THR A 2 -19.33 16.71 26.25
CA THR A 2 -19.01 17.87 25.42
C THR A 2 -19.36 17.54 23.97
N ASP A 3 -20.14 18.41 23.31
CA ASP A 3 -20.50 18.31 21.89
C ASP A 3 -19.28 18.58 21.00
N LEU A 4 -18.32 17.64 20.99
CA LEU A 4 -17.21 17.67 20.05
C LEU A 4 -17.63 17.00 18.75
N THR A 5 -17.99 17.83 17.77
CA THR A 5 -18.30 17.37 16.42
C THR A 5 -17.03 16.84 15.73
N PRO A 6 -17.03 15.62 15.20
CA PRO A 6 -15.88 15.09 14.48
C PRO A 6 -15.63 15.86 13.17
N PRO A 7 -14.36 15.91 12.70
CA PRO A 7 -14.03 16.58 11.45
C PRO A 7 -14.67 15.85 10.26
N SER A 8 -15.05 16.63 9.25
CA SER A 8 -15.78 16.13 8.07
C SER A 8 -15.00 15.05 7.32
N LEU A 9 -15.65 13.93 7.00
CA LEU A 9 -15.09 12.87 6.16
C LEU A 9 -14.76 13.34 4.74
N ALA A 10 -15.36 14.45 4.28
CA ALA A 10 -15.06 15.03 2.97
C ALA A 10 -13.57 15.42 2.83
N ILE A 11 -12.90 15.78 3.92
CA ILE A 11 -11.48 16.16 3.93
C ILE A 11 -10.62 14.94 3.59
N VAL A 12 -10.75 13.86 4.36
CA VAL A 12 -9.99 12.62 4.12
C VAL A 12 -10.41 11.95 2.81
N ALA A 13 -11.68 12.08 2.39
CA ALA A 13 -12.14 11.59 1.10
C ALA A 13 -11.45 12.32 -0.07
N THR A 14 -11.31 13.65 0.03
CA THR A 14 -10.58 14.47 -0.94
C THR A 14 -9.11 14.10 -0.97
N LEU A 15 -8.49 13.90 0.20
CA LEU A 15 -7.10 13.43 0.29
C LEU A 15 -6.91 12.08 -0.42
N CYS A 16 -7.78 11.10 -0.17
CA CYS A 16 -7.70 9.78 -0.80
C CYS A 16 -7.82 9.88 -2.34
N ASN A 17 -8.78 10.68 -2.82
CA ASN A 17 -8.98 10.91 -4.25
C ASN A 17 -7.77 11.58 -4.91
N THR A 18 -7.27 12.68 -4.34
CA THR A 18 -6.11 13.40 -4.88
C THR A 18 -4.86 12.54 -4.84
N THR A 19 -4.64 11.80 -3.74
CA THR A 19 -3.53 10.84 -3.63
C THR A 19 -3.61 9.79 -4.73
N SER A 20 -4.78 9.18 -4.92
CA SER A 20 -5.00 8.20 -5.99
C SER A 20 -4.68 8.75 -7.38
N LEU A 21 -5.18 9.95 -7.71
CA LEU A 21 -4.93 10.57 -9.01
C LEU A 21 -3.44 10.85 -9.23
N THR A 22 -2.73 11.30 -8.18
CA THR A 22 -1.29 11.52 -8.22
C THR A 22 -0.52 10.21 -8.40
N ILE A 23 -0.87 9.15 -7.67
CA ILE A 23 -0.27 7.81 -7.83
C ILE A 23 -0.47 7.33 -9.28
N ASN A 24 -1.69 7.40 -9.79
CA ASN A 24 -2.00 6.98 -11.16
C ASN A 24 -1.20 7.76 -12.20
N LYS A 25 -1.15 9.09 -12.08
CA LYS A 25 -0.37 9.95 -12.97
C LYS A 25 1.12 9.53 -13.00
N LEU A 26 1.72 9.33 -11.83
CA LEU A 26 3.15 9.00 -11.70
C LEU A 26 3.45 7.54 -12.10
N ALA A 27 2.51 6.62 -11.87
CA ALA A 27 2.67 5.22 -12.26
C ALA A 27 2.80 5.06 -13.78
N TYR A 28 2.15 5.94 -14.58
CA TYR A 28 2.25 5.92 -16.04
C TYR A 28 3.49 6.63 -16.61
N SER A 29 4.35 7.21 -15.77
CA SER A 29 5.61 7.79 -16.22
C SER A 29 6.53 6.73 -16.86
N PRO A 30 7.44 7.15 -17.77
CA PRO A 30 8.46 6.26 -18.31
C PRO A 30 9.30 5.60 -17.21
N TYR A 31 9.71 4.36 -17.45
CA TYR A 31 10.59 3.65 -16.53
C TYR A 31 12.02 4.16 -16.65
N HIS A 32 12.72 4.24 -15.54
CA HIS A 32 14.14 4.53 -15.48
C HIS A 32 14.79 3.65 -14.42
N GLU A 33 15.99 3.14 -14.71
CA GLU A 33 16.84 2.40 -13.77
C GLU A 33 18.17 3.17 -13.67
N PRO A 34 18.55 3.66 -12.47
CA PRO A 34 19.70 4.53 -12.32
C PRO A 34 20.99 3.92 -12.89
N GLY A 35 21.63 4.67 -13.80
CA GLY A 35 22.90 4.27 -14.42
C GLY A 35 22.83 3.13 -15.43
N HIS A 36 21.64 2.64 -15.80
CA HIS A 36 21.48 1.49 -16.69
C HIS A 36 20.42 1.72 -17.77
N GLU A 37 20.71 1.28 -18.99
CA GLU A 37 19.68 1.17 -20.04
C GLU A 37 18.88 -0.12 -19.82
N LEU A 38 17.56 0.00 -19.59
CA LEU A 38 16.71 -1.17 -19.31
C LEU A 38 16.86 -2.26 -20.37
N ALA A 39 16.82 -1.90 -21.66
CA ALA A 39 16.90 -2.88 -22.74
C ALA A 39 18.29 -3.56 -22.83
N ALA A 40 19.38 -2.90 -22.43
CA ALA A 40 20.68 -3.54 -22.34
C ALA A 40 20.72 -4.61 -21.24
N VAL A 41 20.17 -4.29 -20.05
CA VAL A 41 20.09 -5.26 -18.95
C VAL A 41 19.15 -6.40 -19.32
N ASP A 42 17.99 -6.11 -19.91
CA ASP A 42 17.05 -7.14 -20.35
C ASP A 42 17.70 -8.09 -21.35
N ARG A 43 18.39 -7.58 -22.39
CA ARG A 43 19.12 -8.42 -23.37
C ARG A 43 20.13 -9.35 -22.71
N GLN A 44 20.74 -8.94 -21.60
CA GLN A 44 21.74 -9.74 -20.88
C GLN A 44 21.11 -10.90 -20.09
N TYR A 45 19.92 -10.70 -19.52
CA TYR A 45 19.28 -11.66 -18.62
C TYR A 45 18.01 -12.31 -19.19
N ALA A 46 17.64 -11.99 -20.42
CA ALA A 46 16.47 -12.50 -21.11
C ALA A 46 16.52 -14.03 -21.29
N ALA A 47 15.34 -14.64 -21.25
CA ALA A 47 15.08 -15.99 -21.76
C ALA A 47 13.86 -15.96 -22.68
N ALA A 48 13.62 -17.05 -23.42
CA ALA A 48 12.48 -17.14 -24.34
C ALA A 48 11.14 -16.80 -23.66
N ASP A 49 10.93 -17.30 -22.44
CA ASP A 49 9.68 -17.11 -21.70
C ASP A 49 9.68 -15.86 -20.80
N VAL A 50 10.84 -15.23 -20.60
CA VAL A 50 11.01 -14.02 -19.79
C VAL A 50 11.94 -13.07 -20.56
N PRO A 51 11.43 -12.42 -21.63
CA PRO A 51 12.26 -11.67 -22.58
C PRO A 51 12.76 -10.33 -22.02
N ASP A 52 12.06 -9.76 -21.05
CA ASP A 52 12.32 -8.44 -20.50
C ASP A 52 12.22 -8.45 -18.96
N PRO A 53 13.12 -9.17 -18.24
CA PRO A 53 13.00 -9.41 -16.80
C PRO A 53 13.09 -8.15 -15.92
N LEU A 54 13.97 -7.20 -16.25
CA LEU A 54 14.05 -5.93 -15.53
C LEU A 54 12.84 -5.08 -15.86
N THR A 55 12.51 -4.90 -17.14
CA THR A 55 11.31 -4.15 -17.54
C THR A 55 10.04 -4.75 -16.92
N SER A 56 9.96 -6.07 -16.79
CA SER A 56 8.87 -6.76 -16.08
C SER A 56 8.82 -6.40 -14.60
N ALA A 57 9.96 -6.24 -13.94
CA ALA A 57 10.00 -5.75 -12.55
C ALA A 57 9.47 -4.31 -12.44
N HIS A 58 9.82 -3.41 -13.37
CA HIS A 58 9.27 -2.04 -13.41
C HIS A 58 7.76 -2.02 -13.72
N LYS A 59 7.30 -2.86 -14.66
CA LYS A 59 5.87 -3.06 -14.94
C LYS A 59 5.14 -3.54 -13.68
N LEU A 60 5.74 -4.46 -12.92
CA LEU A 60 5.14 -4.97 -11.70
C LEU A 60 5.03 -3.89 -10.62
N ILE A 61 6.05 -3.02 -10.47
CA ILE A 61 5.98 -1.81 -9.61
C ILE A 61 4.77 -0.95 -10.02
N ARG A 62 4.63 -0.65 -11.32
CA ARG A 62 3.51 0.13 -11.85
C ARG A 62 2.17 -0.49 -11.44
N PHE A 63 1.96 -1.77 -11.71
CA PHE A 63 0.67 -2.42 -11.39
C PHE A 63 0.38 -2.47 -9.89
N TYR A 64 1.41 -2.61 -9.04
CA TYR A 64 1.21 -2.46 -7.60
C TYR A 64 0.80 -1.04 -7.21
N LEU A 65 1.41 -0.01 -7.80
CA LEU A 65 0.97 1.38 -7.57
C LEU A 65 -0.45 1.64 -8.06
N LEU A 66 -0.80 1.16 -9.26
CA LEU A 66 -2.15 1.31 -9.82
C LEU A 66 -3.18 0.66 -8.88
N GLY A 67 -2.95 -0.57 -8.42
CA GLY A 67 -3.85 -1.22 -7.46
C GLY A 67 -3.96 -0.46 -6.12
N ALA A 68 -2.87 0.09 -5.61
CA ALA A 68 -2.91 0.96 -4.43
C ALA A 68 -3.75 2.23 -4.68
N GLY A 69 -3.59 2.85 -5.86
CA GLY A 69 -4.34 4.02 -6.30
C GLY A 69 -5.83 3.73 -6.47
N ASP A 70 -6.21 2.62 -7.09
CA ASP A 70 -7.61 2.21 -7.28
C ASP A 70 -8.32 1.99 -5.94
N ASN A 71 -7.64 1.32 -5.01
CA ASN A 71 -8.15 1.13 -3.65
C ASN A 71 -8.36 2.46 -2.92
N LEU A 72 -7.42 3.40 -3.05
CA LEU A 72 -7.54 4.75 -2.47
C LEU A 72 -8.70 5.55 -3.06
N TYR A 73 -8.88 5.47 -4.38
CA TYR A 73 -10.02 6.11 -5.04
C TYR A 73 -11.34 5.56 -4.50
N ALA A 74 -11.43 4.23 -4.37
CA ALA A 74 -12.61 3.58 -3.81
C ALA A 74 -12.89 4.01 -2.36
N ILE A 75 -11.86 4.11 -1.51
CA ILE A 75 -12.00 4.69 -0.15
C ILE A 75 -12.59 6.10 -0.25
N GLY A 76 -12.01 6.97 -1.07
CA GLY A 76 -12.49 8.34 -1.24
C GLY A 76 -13.95 8.44 -1.71
N LYS A 77 -14.44 7.47 -2.49
CA LYS A 77 -15.87 7.40 -2.85
C LYS A 77 -16.75 6.91 -1.70
N LEU A 78 -16.33 5.86 -1.00
CA LEU A 78 -17.10 5.30 0.11
C LEU A 78 -17.26 6.28 1.28
N LEU A 79 -16.26 7.13 1.53
CA LEU A 79 -16.29 8.13 2.59
C LEU A 79 -17.20 9.33 2.28
N ASN A 80 -17.58 9.53 1.01
CA ASN A 80 -18.50 10.58 0.59
C ASN A 80 -19.97 10.12 0.53
N LEU A 81 -20.25 8.86 0.87
CA LEU A 81 -21.64 8.38 0.95
C LEU A 81 -22.36 9.03 2.13
N GLU A 82 -23.67 9.29 1.97
CA GLU A 82 -24.53 9.82 3.06
C GLU A 82 -24.49 8.93 4.31
N SER A 83 -24.39 7.61 4.11
CA SER A 83 -24.11 6.65 5.16
C SER A 83 -22.77 5.96 4.89
N PRO A 84 -21.68 6.40 5.54
CA PRO A 84 -20.36 5.82 5.34
C PRO A 84 -20.31 4.32 5.65
N MET A 85 -19.64 3.56 4.79
CA MET A 85 -19.39 2.14 5.01
C MET A 85 -18.29 1.95 6.07
N LEU A 86 -18.47 1.01 6.99
CA LEU A 86 -17.53 0.82 8.12
C LEU A 86 -16.42 -0.18 7.83
N ILE A 87 -16.76 -1.28 7.16
CA ILE A 87 -15.83 -2.40 6.95
C ILE A 87 -15.04 -2.20 5.66
N SER A 88 -15.71 -1.77 4.59
CA SER A 88 -15.11 -1.68 3.26
C SER A 88 -13.88 -0.75 3.20
N PRO A 89 -13.87 0.45 3.81
CA PRO A 89 -12.66 1.27 3.86
C PRO A 89 -11.49 0.59 4.57
N ALA A 90 -11.75 -0.27 5.58
CA ALA A 90 -10.71 -1.00 6.28
C ALA A 90 -10.05 -2.07 5.39
N VAL A 91 -10.90 -2.80 4.64
CA VAL A 91 -10.45 -3.81 3.69
C VAL A 91 -9.60 -3.17 2.60
N LEU A 92 -10.09 -2.06 2.03
CA LEU A 92 -9.36 -1.32 1.00
C LEU A 92 -8.08 -0.70 1.55
N ALA A 93 -8.07 -0.16 2.77
CA ALA A 93 -6.87 0.41 3.38
C ALA A 93 -5.78 -0.66 3.58
N ARG A 94 -6.16 -1.88 3.99
CA ARG A 94 -5.22 -3.01 4.05
C ARG A 94 -4.67 -3.34 2.67
N ALA A 95 -5.56 -3.45 1.67
CA ALA A 95 -5.16 -3.76 0.30
C ALA A 95 -4.19 -2.68 -0.24
N THR A 96 -4.50 -1.40 -0.05
CA THR A 96 -3.57 -0.29 -0.38
C THR A 96 -2.22 -0.50 0.27
N ALA A 97 -2.15 -0.78 1.58
CA ALA A 97 -0.89 -0.99 2.28
C ALA A 97 -0.10 -2.18 1.72
N GLU A 98 -0.76 -3.30 1.41
CA GLU A 98 -0.10 -4.49 0.84
C GLU A 98 0.45 -4.23 -0.56
N TYR A 99 -0.34 -3.58 -1.43
CA TYR A 99 0.09 -3.18 -2.77
C TYR A 99 1.25 -2.19 -2.72
N SER A 100 1.12 -1.12 -1.92
CA SER A 100 2.16 -0.12 -1.71
C SER A 100 3.45 -0.73 -1.17
N SER A 101 3.37 -1.64 -0.22
CA SER A 101 4.56 -2.28 0.37
C SER A 101 5.34 -3.13 -0.63
N ARG A 102 4.65 -3.75 -1.60
CA ARG A 102 5.29 -4.52 -2.68
C ARG A 102 5.88 -3.62 -3.76
N ALA A 103 5.20 -2.53 -4.12
CA ALA A 103 5.76 -1.51 -4.99
C ALA A 103 7.07 -0.96 -4.38
N ALA A 104 7.04 -0.58 -3.10
CA ALA A 104 8.21 -0.11 -2.37
C ALA A 104 9.32 -1.17 -2.29
N PHE A 105 8.99 -2.42 -1.97
CA PHE A 105 9.96 -3.51 -1.93
C PHE A 105 10.75 -3.65 -3.23
N LEU A 106 10.05 -3.56 -4.37
CA LEU A 106 10.65 -3.58 -5.70
C LEU A 106 11.28 -2.26 -6.10
N ALA A 107 10.91 -1.13 -5.51
CA ALA A 107 11.40 0.20 -5.86
C ALA A 107 12.57 0.69 -5.00
N ASP A 108 13.10 -0.15 -4.12
CA ASP A 108 14.22 0.19 -3.23
C ASP A 108 15.42 0.69 -4.05
N THR A 109 15.84 1.93 -3.78
CA THR A 109 16.82 2.66 -4.60
C THR A 109 18.24 2.20 -4.36
N GLU A 110 18.47 1.49 -3.25
CA GLU A 110 19.76 0.89 -2.93
C GLU A 110 19.97 -0.45 -3.66
N ASP A 111 18.92 -0.99 -4.30
CA ASP A 111 19.03 -2.23 -5.04
C ASP A 111 19.74 -2.03 -6.39
N SER A 112 20.57 -3.01 -6.75
CA SER A 112 21.03 -3.16 -8.13
C SER A 112 19.90 -3.69 -9.05
N PRO A 113 20.02 -3.50 -10.37
CA PRO A 113 19.04 -4.06 -11.33
C PRO A 113 18.87 -5.58 -11.16
N MET A 114 19.97 -6.30 -10.89
CA MET A 114 19.98 -7.74 -10.65
C MET A 114 19.20 -8.13 -9.39
N LEU A 115 19.33 -7.34 -8.32
CA LEU A 115 18.57 -7.56 -7.09
C LEU A 115 17.08 -7.28 -7.31
N ARG A 116 16.73 -6.24 -8.08
CA ARG A 116 15.34 -5.92 -8.43
C ARG A 116 14.65 -7.03 -9.21
N MET A 117 15.31 -7.58 -10.25
CA MET A 117 14.83 -8.76 -10.97
C MET A 117 14.67 -9.98 -10.05
N SER A 118 15.59 -10.15 -9.09
CA SER A 118 15.53 -11.24 -8.12
C SER A 118 14.37 -11.07 -7.13
N LYS A 119 14.07 -9.83 -6.71
CA LYS A 119 12.90 -9.50 -5.90
C LYS A 119 11.59 -9.76 -6.64
N MET A 120 11.52 -9.44 -7.93
CA MET A 120 10.37 -9.78 -8.78
C MET A 120 10.11 -11.30 -8.78
N ALA A 121 11.13 -12.11 -9.03
CA ALA A 121 11.00 -13.57 -9.02
C ALA A 121 10.65 -14.13 -7.63
N ALA A 122 11.14 -13.50 -6.55
CA ALA A 122 10.76 -13.85 -5.19
C ALA A 122 9.27 -13.57 -4.92
N LEU A 123 8.72 -12.47 -5.44
CA LEU A 123 7.27 -12.17 -5.35
C LEU A 123 6.43 -13.16 -6.13
N PHE A 124 6.85 -13.55 -7.35
CA PHE A 124 6.17 -14.62 -8.09
C PHE A 124 6.17 -15.93 -7.29
N SER A 125 7.32 -16.31 -6.75
CA SER A 125 7.46 -17.53 -5.93
C SER A 125 6.57 -17.48 -4.67
N GLU A 126 6.44 -16.31 -4.02
CA GLU A 126 5.52 -16.11 -2.91
C GLU A 126 4.07 -16.30 -3.36
N GLY A 127 3.66 -15.63 -4.44
CA GLY A 127 2.31 -15.75 -5.00
C GLY A 127 1.93 -17.19 -5.37
N PHE A 128 2.85 -17.92 -6.00
CA PHE A 128 2.64 -19.33 -6.34
C PHE A 128 2.40 -20.22 -5.11
N ASN A 129 3.18 -20.02 -4.04
CA ASN A 129 2.99 -20.77 -2.79
C ASN A 129 1.69 -20.39 -2.07
N SER A 130 1.27 -19.13 -2.15
CA SER A 130 0.06 -18.63 -1.50
C SER A 130 -1.24 -19.12 -2.15
N TYR A 131 -1.22 -19.50 -3.43
CA TYR A 131 -2.39 -19.96 -4.19
C TYR A 131 -2.43 -21.49 -4.43
N ASP A 132 -1.56 -22.26 -3.78
CA ASP A 132 -1.43 -23.72 -3.99
C ASP A 132 -1.41 -24.08 -5.48
N ILE A 133 -0.51 -23.44 -6.26
CA ILE A 133 -0.43 -23.67 -7.71
C ILE A 133 0.00 -25.10 -8.08
N HIS A 134 0.38 -25.92 -7.11
CA HIS A 134 0.68 -27.35 -7.30
C HIS A 134 -0.50 -28.24 -6.96
N GLY A 135 -1.61 -27.66 -6.49
CA GLY A 135 -2.87 -28.33 -6.24
C GLY A 135 -3.63 -28.68 -7.52
N PRO A 136 -4.67 -29.53 -7.42
CA PRO A 136 -5.42 -30.03 -8.58
C PRO A 136 -6.21 -28.96 -9.34
N ASN A 137 -6.37 -27.76 -8.78
CA ASN A 137 -7.18 -26.67 -9.33
C ASN A 137 -6.35 -25.53 -9.94
N ALA A 138 -5.02 -25.68 -10.03
CA ALA A 138 -4.15 -24.63 -10.56
C ALA A 138 -4.48 -24.32 -12.03
N ALA A 139 -4.61 -23.04 -12.37
CA ALA A 139 -4.92 -22.67 -13.74
C ALA A 139 -3.73 -23.00 -14.65
N PRO A 140 -3.93 -23.54 -15.87
CA PRO A 140 -2.82 -23.90 -16.77
C PRO A 140 -1.85 -22.74 -17.06
N GLY A 141 -2.37 -21.51 -17.11
CA GLY A 141 -1.53 -20.31 -17.30
C GLY A 141 -0.63 -20.00 -16.10
N GLU A 142 -1.08 -20.26 -14.88
CA GLU A 142 -0.30 -20.05 -13.66
C GLU A 142 0.81 -21.09 -13.54
N LEU A 143 0.52 -22.35 -13.88
CA LEU A 143 1.51 -23.43 -13.96
C LEU A 143 2.60 -23.13 -15.00
N ALA A 144 2.19 -22.68 -16.19
CA ALA A 144 3.11 -22.30 -17.25
C ALA A 144 4.01 -21.15 -16.81
N LEU A 145 3.42 -20.09 -16.24
CA LEU A 145 4.17 -18.94 -15.72
C LEU A 145 5.14 -19.35 -14.61
N ALA A 146 4.70 -20.19 -13.66
CA ALA A 146 5.56 -20.66 -12.58
C ALA A 146 6.76 -21.44 -13.08
N LYS A 147 6.54 -22.33 -14.05
CA LYS A 147 7.62 -23.06 -14.72
C LYS A 147 8.58 -22.10 -15.42
N SER A 148 8.08 -21.16 -16.21
CA SER A 148 8.90 -20.19 -16.94
C SER A 148 9.75 -19.32 -16.03
N ILE A 149 9.20 -18.84 -14.91
CA ILE A 149 9.98 -18.08 -13.91
C ILE A 149 11.04 -18.96 -13.23
N ALA A 150 10.72 -20.21 -12.89
CA ALA A 150 11.66 -21.15 -12.29
C ALA A 150 12.82 -21.48 -13.25
N ASP A 151 12.51 -21.76 -14.52
CA ASP A 151 13.50 -22.08 -15.55
C ASP A 151 14.39 -20.87 -15.85
N TRP A 152 13.80 -19.67 -16.02
CA TRP A 152 14.56 -18.43 -16.18
C TRP A 152 15.50 -18.20 -14.99
N ARG A 153 15.04 -18.45 -13.77
CA ARG A 153 15.87 -18.29 -12.58
C ARG A 153 17.01 -19.30 -12.53
N ALA A 154 16.78 -20.54 -12.92
CA ALA A 154 17.80 -21.58 -13.00
C ALA A 154 18.87 -21.27 -14.08
N ALA A 155 18.44 -20.68 -15.21
CA ALA A 155 19.34 -20.24 -16.28
C ALA A 155 20.21 -19.03 -15.91
N ASN A 156 19.84 -18.27 -14.86
CA ASN A 156 20.53 -17.06 -14.41
C ASN A 156 21.12 -17.23 -12.99
N PRO A 157 22.07 -18.16 -12.75
CA PRO A 157 22.55 -18.51 -11.42
C PRO A 157 23.35 -17.39 -10.72
N LEU A 158 23.87 -16.42 -11.49
CA LEU A 158 24.64 -15.28 -10.96
C LEU A 158 23.75 -14.18 -10.35
N LEU A 159 22.43 -14.23 -10.56
CA LEU A 159 21.53 -13.28 -9.93
C LEU A 159 21.53 -13.48 -8.41
N PRO A 160 21.55 -12.40 -7.61
CA PRO A 160 21.56 -12.49 -6.15
C PRO A 160 20.29 -13.17 -5.64
N ARG A 161 20.37 -13.88 -4.52
CA ARG A 161 19.17 -14.44 -3.88
C ARG A 161 18.40 -13.34 -3.19
N SER A 162 17.09 -13.31 -3.39
CA SER A 162 16.17 -12.44 -2.66
C SER A 162 15.09 -13.27 -2.00
N LYS A 163 14.55 -12.78 -0.88
CA LYS A 163 13.41 -13.37 -0.19
C LYS A 163 12.44 -12.26 0.16
N VAL A 164 11.17 -12.49 -0.15
CA VAL A 164 10.08 -11.67 0.39
C VAL A 164 10.02 -11.96 1.90
N PRO A 165 9.91 -10.93 2.76
CA PRO A 165 9.60 -11.14 4.17
C PRO A 165 8.37 -12.04 4.33
N LYS A 166 8.38 -12.91 5.35
CA LYS A 166 7.35 -13.96 5.53
C LYS A 166 5.95 -13.43 5.82
N SER A 167 5.80 -12.14 6.12
CA SER A 167 4.50 -11.52 6.41
C SER A 167 4.39 -10.17 5.71
N TYR A 168 3.18 -9.82 5.29
CA TYR A 168 2.87 -8.47 4.81
C TYR A 168 3.21 -7.41 5.84
N GLN A 169 2.97 -7.71 7.12
CA GLN A 169 3.29 -6.81 8.23
C GLN A 169 4.75 -6.35 8.16
N ALA A 170 5.72 -7.24 7.92
CA ALA A 170 7.13 -6.87 7.88
C ALA A 170 7.46 -5.88 6.74
N LEU A 171 6.80 -6.01 5.58
CA LEU A 171 6.97 -5.08 4.47
C LEU A 171 6.29 -3.73 4.76
N VAL A 172 5.10 -3.76 5.35
CA VAL A 172 4.35 -2.55 5.70
C VAL A 172 5.02 -1.79 6.85
N ASP A 173 5.61 -2.50 7.82
CA ASP A 173 6.44 -1.92 8.89
C ASP A 173 7.67 -1.20 8.33
N LYS A 174 8.32 -1.76 7.31
CA LYS A 174 9.43 -1.07 6.63
C LYS A 174 8.94 0.18 5.89
N LEU A 175 7.74 0.15 5.32
CA LEU A 175 7.19 1.24 4.52
C LEU A 175 6.75 2.45 5.37
N VAL A 176 6.01 2.22 6.45
CA VAL A 176 5.46 3.27 7.33
C VAL A 176 5.65 2.91 8.81
N PRO A 177 6.90 2.93 9.33
CA PRO A 177 7.24 2.37 10.64
C PRO A 177 6.52 3.01 11.83
N SER A 178 6.13 4.27 11.72
CA SER A 178 5.41 5.00 12.78
C SER A 178 3.92 4.61 12.89
N LEU A 179 3.32 4.07 11.83
CA LEU A 179 1.89 3.77 11.76
C LEU A 179 1.58 2.28 11.66
N ALA A 180 2.38 1.54 10.90
CA ALA A 180 2.12 0.14 10.55
C ALA A 180 1.92 -0.79 11.76
N PRO A 181 2.73 -0.73 12.84
CA PRO A 181 2.57 -1.63 13.98
C PRO A 181 1.22 -1.47 14.70
N ARG A 182 0.62 -0.28 14.59
CA ARG A 182 -0.68 0.04 15.21
C ARG A 182 -1.84 -0.26 14.28
N GLU A 183 -1.77 0.22 13.04
CA GLU A 183 -2.92 0.20 12.12
C GLU A 183 -3.08 -1.15 11.41
N PHE A 184 -2.00 -1.73 10.90
CA PHE A 184 -2.11 -2.93 10.06
C PHE A 184 -2.70 -4.16 10.78
N PRO A 185 -2.37 -4.46 12.06
CA PRO A 185 -3.01 -5.55 12.80
C PRO A 185 -4.51 -5.34 13.06
N LEU A 186 -4.98 -4.09 13.15
CA LEU A 186 -6.40 -3.78 13.28
C LEU A 186 -7.14 -4.11 11.98
N LEU A 187 -6.59 -3.65 10.85
CA LEU A 187 -7.18 -3.89 9.53
C LEU A 187 -7.19 -5.39 9.18
N HIS A 188 -6.11 -6.12 9.50
CA HIS A 188 -6.01 -7.55 9.27
C HIS A 188 -7.17 -8.33 9.90
N ARG A 189 -7.54 -8.00 11.15
CA ARG A 189 -8.67 -8.63 11.85
C ARG A 189 -10.00 -8.39 11.14
N LEU A 190 -10.21 -7.19 10.58
CA LEU A 190 -11.43 -6.85 9.85
C LEU A 190 -11.52 -7.59 8.51
N VAL A 191 -10.42 -7.70 7.77
CA VAL A 191 -10.40 -8.39 6.47
C VAL A 191 -10.66 -9.89 6.59
N HIS A 192 -10.22 -10.52 7.68
CA HIS A 192 -10.49 -11.93 7.94
C HIS A 192 -11.80 -12.17 8.70
N ALA A 193 -12.70 -11.19 8.73
CA ALA A 193 -14.01 -11.28 9.39
C ALA A 193 -13.92 -11.81 10.82
N ASN A 194 -12.89 -11.42 11.57
CA ASN A 194 -12.70 -11.87 12.93
C ASN A 194 -13.92 -11.45 13.79
N ALA A 195 -14.60 -12.43 14.38
CA ALA A 195 -15.87 -12.20 15.08
C ALA A 195 -15.78 -11.14 16.19
N VAL A 196 -14.65 -11.06 16.90
CA VAL A 196 -14.44 -10.04 17.94
C VAL A 196 -14.32 -8.64 17.31
N ALA A 197 -13.49 -8.50 16.27
CA ALA A 197 -13.33 -7.22 15.58
C ALA A 197 -14.65 -6.73 14.95
N ILE A 198 -15.41 -7.63 14.32
CA ILE A 198 -16.72 -7.32 13.74
C ILE A 198 -17.71 -6.93 14.84
N SER A 199 -17.73 -7.65 15.97
CA SER A 199 -18.62 -7.33 17.09
C SER A 199 -18.33 -5.94 17.68
N ILE A 200 -17.05 -5.55 17.80
CA ILE A 200 -16.67 -4.21 18.25
C ILE A 200 -17.23 -3.13 17.31
N VAL A 201 -17.08 -3.32 15.99
CA VAL A 201 -17.62 -2.38 14.99
C VAL A 201 -19.14 -2.35 15.03
N THR A 202 -19.81 -3.49 15.18
CA THR A 202 -21.26 -3.59 15.32
C THR A 202 -21.77 -2.86 16.57
N MET A 203 -21.15 -3.08 17.73
CA MET A 203 -21.51 -2.39 18.97
C MET A 203 -21.30 -0.89 18.86
N ALA A 204 -20.15 -0.45 18.32
CA ALA A 204 -19.88 0.96 18.07
C ALA A 204 -20.94 1.60 17.16
N ALA A 205 -21.41 0.84 16.16
CA ALA A 205 -22.46 1.27 15.26
C ALA A 205 -23.85 1.37 15.91
N GLN A 206 -24.19 0.43 16.79
CA GLN A 206 -25.44 0.43 17.57
C GLN A 206 -25.49 1.57 18.59
N MET A 207 -24.35 1.88 19.21
CA MET A 207 -24.23 2.95 20.20
C MET A 207 -24.20 4.36 19.58
N ASN A 208 -24.34 4.47 18.26
CA ASN A 208 -24.24 5.72 17.49
C ASN A 208 -23.00 6.57 17.85
N THR A 209 -21.88 5.89 18.09
CA THR A 209 -20.63 6.56 18.48
C THR A 209 -19.94 7.20 17.27
N TYR A 210 -19.18 8.27 17.50
CA TYR A 210 -18.33 8.89 16.49
C TYR A 210 -17.18 7.98 15.99
N THR A 211 -17.03 6.78 16.57
CA THR A 211 -16.07 5.74 16.19
C THR A 211 -16.09 5.44 14.69
N LYS A 212 -17.26 5.46 14.05
CA LYS A 212 -17.41 5.30 12.58
C LYS A 212 -16.58 6.31 11.79
N VAL A 213 -16.65 7.58 12.21
CA VAL A 213 -15.95 8.69 11.59
C VAL A 213 -14.46 8.60 11.90
N MET A 214 -14.10 8.30 13.15
CA MET A 214 -12.70 8.17 13.55
C MET A 214 -11.98 7.02 12.83
N ASP A 215 -12.59 5.85 12.72
CA ASP A 215 -12.00 4.71 12.02
C ASP A 215 -11.84 5.01 10.53
N SER A 216 -12.85 5.64 9.91
CA SER A 216 -12.78 6.10 8.52
C SER A 216 -11.61 7.07 8.27
N TRP A 217 -11.40 8.02 9.18
CA TRP A 217 -10.24 8.93 9.15
C TRP A 217 -8.92 8.15 9.24
N ARG A 218 -8.79 7.24 10.21
CA ARG A 218 -7.58 6.42 10.39
C ARG A 218 -7.27 5.59 9.16
N HIS A 219 -8.28 4.96 8.57
CA HIS A 219 -8.12 4.08 7.42
C HIS A 219 -7.70 4.89 6.18
N GLY A 220 -8.34 6.03 5.94
CA GLY A 220 -7.98 6.93 4.85
C GLY A 220 -6.56 7.50 5.01
N LEU A 221 -6.21 8.01 6.19
CA LEU A 221 -4.86 8.51 6.47
C LEU A 221 -3.80 7.41 6.30
N PHE A 222 -3.99 6.25 6.93
CA PHE A 222 -3.04 5.14 6.82
C PHE A 222 -2.84 4.67 5.38
N ALA A 223 -3.93 4.50 4.62
CA ALA A 223 -3.87 4.11 3.22
C ALA A 223 -3.15 5.18 2.37
N SER A 224 -3.48 6.46 2.57
CA SER A 224 -2.83 7.57 1.87
C SER A 224 -1.34 7.60 2.15
N MET A 225 -0.92 7.46 3.40
CA MET A 225 0.49 7.45 3.76
C MET A 225 1.25 6.28 3.11
N CYS A 226 0.67 5.08 3.11
CA CYS A 226 1.26 3.92 2.42
C CYS A 226 1.44 4.21 0.91
N GLY A 227 0.39 4.75 0.26
CA GLY A 227 0.42 5.15 -1.13
C GLY A 227 1.53 6.17 -1.41
N LEU A 228 1.55 7.27 -0.65
CA LEU A 228 2.54 8.35 -0.79
C LEU A 228 3.98 7.85 -0.61
N MET A 229 4.25 7.02 0.42
CA MET A 229 5.60 6.51 0.67
C MET A 229 6.08 5.54 -0.41
N SER A 230 5.20 4.68 -0.93
CA SER A 230 5.56 3.80 -2.03
C SER A 230 5.85 4.58 -3.32
N THR A 231 5.03 5.59 -3.61
CA THR A 231 5.22 6.48 -4.76
C THR A 231 6.48 7.32 -4.62
N ALA A 232 6.84 7.76 -3.41
CA ALA A 232 8.10 8.47 -3.15
C ALA A 232 9.32 7.65 -3.58
N GLN A 233 9.36 6.36 -3.24
CA GLN A 233 10.44 5.46 -3.66
C GLN A 233 10.48 5.30 -5.18
N VAL A 234 9.32 5.16 -5.81
CA VAL A 234 9.22 5.07 -7.28
C VAL A 234 9.66 6.37 -7.96
N CYS A 235 9.32 7.54 -7.42
CA CYS A 235 9.80 8.81 -7.94
C CYS A 235 11.31 8.94 -7.86
N VAL A 236 11.95 8.38 -6.82
CA VAL A 236 13.42 8.37 -6.74
C VAL A 236 14.00 7.38 -7.73
N LEU A 237 13.47 6.15 -7.81
CA LEU A 237 13.95 5.13 -8.73
C LEU A 237 13.84 5.58 -10.20
N TRP A 238 12.69 6.13 -10.58
CA TRP A 238 12.41 6.53 -11.95
C TRP A 238 12.83 7.97 -12.29
N ASP A 239 13.52 8.66 -11.38
CA ASP A 239 13.95 10.07 -11.53
C ASP A 239 12.81 11.02 -11.97
N LEU A 240 11.68 10.91 -11.28
CA LEU A 240 10.48 11.69 -11.59
C LEU A 240 10.45 13.02 -10.85
N ASP A 241 9.75 13.99 -11.43
CA ASP A 241 9.33 15.20 -10.73
C ASP A 241 8.43 14.85 -9.52
N LYS A 242 8.86 15.32 -8.35
CA LYS A 242 8.24 15.05 -7.05
C LYS A 242 7.25 16.13 -6.65
N GLU A 243 7.12 17.24 -7.39
CA GLU A 243 6.20 18.33 -7.03
C GLU A 243 4.74 17.84 -6.81
N PRO A 244 4.13 17.02 -7.71
CA PRO A 244 2.77 16.52 -7.49
C PRO A 244 2.64 15.68 -6.22
N LEU A 245 3.67 14.88 -5.90
CA LEU A 245 3.73 14.05 -4.72
C LEU A 245 3.88 14.90 -3.45
N ASN A 246 4.78 15.89 -3.46
CA ASN A 246 5.01 16.79 -2.33
C ASN A 246 3.76 17.58 -1.97
N ASN A 247 2.99 18.04 -2.96
CA ASN A 247 1.70 18.69 -2.73
C ASN A 247 0.70 17.76 -2.00
N CYS A 248 0.69 16.47 -2.35
CA CYS A 248 -0.15 15.49 -1.65
C CYS A 248 0.35 15.18 -0.24
N ILE A 249 1.66 15.16 -0.02
CA ILE A 249 2.26 15.00 1.31
C ILE A 249 1.90 16.18 2.22
N THR A 250 1.95 17.41 1.70
CA THR A 250 1.49 18.59 2.44
C THR A 250 0.02 18.46 2.84
N ALA A 251 -0.86 18.11 1.88
CA ALA A 251 -2.28 17.90 2.15
C ALA A 251 -2.53 16.75 3.15
N TYR A 252 -1.69 15.69 3.14
CA TYR A 252 -1.74 14.62 4.14
C TYR A 252 -1.48 15.17 5.54
N TYR A 253 -0.41 15.94 5.73
CA TYR A 253 -0.06 16.49 7.05
C TYR A 253 -1.11 17.50 7.55
N GLU A 254 -1.71 18.28 6.67
CA GLU A 254 -2.84 19.16 7.02
C GLU A 254 -4.05 18.35 7.53
N ALA A 255 -4.40 17.26 6.83
CA ALA A 255 -5.49 16.37 7.24
C ALA A 255 -5.18 15.63 8.56
N GLU A 256 -3.95 15.14 8.71
CA GLU A 256 -3.47 14.48 9.93
C GLU A 256 -3.52 15.43 11.13
N LEU A 257 -3.13 16.69 10.95
CA LEU A 257 -3.20 17.73 11.97
C LEU A 257 -4.63 17.99 12.45
N ILE A 258 -5.58 18.10 11.51
CA ILE A 258 -7.01 18.25 11.82
C ILE A 258 -7.51 17.06 12.66
N TYR A 259 -7.14 15.84 12.26
CA TYR A 259 -7.55 14.64 12.97
C TYR A 259 -6.94 14.55 14.37
N ASN A 260 -5.64 14.83 14.51
CA ASN A 260 -4.94 14.77 15.79
C ASN A 260 -5.42 15.85 16.77
N ARG A 261 -5.78 17.05 16.28
CA ARG A 261 -6.44 18.08 17.09
C ARG A 261 -7.77 17.61 17.65
N TYR A 262 -8.59 16.93 16.83
CA TYR A 262 -9.85 16.36 17.30
C TYR A 262 -9.62 15.29 18.37
N LEU A 263 -8.67 14.37 18.17
CA LEU A 263 -8.34 13.33 19.15
C LEU A 263 -7.81 13.91 20.47
N TRP A 264 -7.01 14.97 20.38
CA TRP A 264 -6.55 15.72 21.54
C TRP A 264 -7.72 16.29 22.34
N ASP A 265 -8.62 17.02 21.67
CA ASP A 265 -9.77 17.67 22.30
C ASP A 265 -10.74 16.63 22.90
N LEU A 266 -10.93 15.50 22.20
CA LEU A 266 -11.72 14.37 22.68
C LEU A 266 -11.12 13.75 23.95
N SER A 267 -9.79 13.63 24.02
CA SER A 267 -9.09 13.10 25.20
C SER A 267 -9.25 14.02 26.41
N GLN A 268 -9.06 15.33 26.21
CA GLN A 268 -9.26 16.36 27.25
C GLN A 268 -10.69 16.35 27.78
N ALA A 269 -11.68 16.29 26.88
CA ALA A 269 -13.09 16.15 27.23
C ALA A 269 -13.38 14.88 28.05
N GLY A 270 -12.63 13.81 27.83
CA GLY A 270 -12.68 12.57 28.60
C GLY A 270 -11.94 12.62 29.94
N GLY A 271 -11.38 13.77 30.34
CA GLY A 271 -10.61 13.92 31.58
C GLY A 271 -9.17 13.41 31.48
N PHE A 272 -8.68 13.13 30.28
CA PHE A 272 -7.29 12.76 30.03
C PHE A 272 -6.52 13.95 29.45
N THR A 273 -5.52 14.43 30.17
CA THR A 273 -4.60 15.46 29.67
C THR A 273 -3.40 14.76 29.02
N PRO A 274 -3.26 14.75 27.69
CA PRO A 274 -2.09 14.13 27.09
C PRO A 274 -0.82 14.93 27.45
N GLN A 275 0.33 14.25 27.47
CA GLN A 275 1.60 14.83 27.94
C GLN A 275 2.31 15.69 26.88
N GLU A 276 1.95 15.52 25.62
CA GLU A 276 2.51 16.26 24.48
C GLU A 276 1.85 17.64 24.35
N PRO A 277 2.40 18.62 23.62
CA PRO A 277 1.66 19.84 23.31
C PRO A 277 0.50 19.53 22.35
N ARG A 278 -0.58 20.34 22.42
CA ARG A 278 -1.68 20.26 21.45
C ARG A 278 -1.12 20.49 20.03
N PRO A 279 -1.36 19.56 19.08
CA PRO A 279 -0.97 19.72 17.68
C PRO A 279 -1.58 20.97 17.02
#